data_AF-A0A091D757-F1
#
_entry.id   AF-A0A091D757-F1
#
_cell.length_a   1.000
_cell.length_b   1.000
_cell.length_c   1.000
_cell.angle_alpha   90.00
_cell.angle_beta   90.00
_cell.angle_gamma   90.00
#
_symmetry.space_group_name_H-M   'P 1'
#
loop_
_entity.id
_entity.type
_entity.pdbx_description
1 polymer ?
#
loop_
_entity_poly.entity_id
_entity_poly.type
_entity_poly.pdbx_seq_one_letter_code
_entity_poly.pdbx_strand_id
1 'polypeptide(L)'
;MPQGPLEMGTQPSAPDHPLTVADLPPKPSSSIVPCSLEQDISLSTSELEAEREIKLKVEMAPLAQCLRVYKFRDLTVEELKNVNMFFPHFRYSMDTYVFKDSSQKDLLNFTGTLPVMYQGHQYNIPVRFWILDSHPFAPPICFLKPTANMAISVGKHVDAQGRIYLPYLQNWSHPKSVIVGLIKEMTAKFQEELPLYSLPSSEEARQADLLAYIAKITEGVSDINSKSWTSHENKTANKITVVGGGELGIACTLAISAKGIADKLVLLDFSEGPKGGTMDLDIFSLPNVEISKDLSASAHSKVVIFTVNSLGSSESYLDVVQSNVDMFRALVPGLAHYSQHGVMIVASQPVEIMTYVTWKLSTFPANQVIGIGCNLDSQRLQYIITNILKAQTSDKEVWVIGEQGEDKVPTWGGQAMNHSSQAQLSNRAMELLRVKGQRSWSVGLSVADLVDSVINNKKKVHSVSTLVKGYYDINSEVFLSLPCILGTSGVSEIIKTAEKEITVTEKLQSSASSIHGLQQQLKL
;
A
#
# COMPACT_ATOMS: atom_id res chain seq x y z
N MET A 1 1.37 -53.15 -29.67
CA MET A 1 0.34 -54.18 -29.91
C MET A 1 -1.01 -53.62 -29.42
N PRO A 2 -2.10 -53.84 -30.16
CA PRO A 2 -3.17 -52.83 -30.27
C PRO A 2 -4.58 -53.33 -29.84
N GLN A 3 -5.53 -52.38 -29.86
CA GLN A 3 -7.01 -52.52 -30.05
C GLN A 3 -7.83 -53.20 -28.95
N GLY A 4 -9.03 -52.74 -28.56
CA GLY A 4 -9.96 -51.71 -29.02
C GLY A 4 -11.38 -52.07 -28.51
N PRO A 5 -12.34 -51.13 -28.33
CA PRO A 5 -13.73 -51.47 -27.98
C PRO A 5 -14.71 -51.34 -29.17
N LEU A 6 -15.63 -52.32 -29.23
CA LEU A 6 -17.07 -52.32 -29.58
C LEU A 6 -17.62 -51.41 -30.70
N GLU A 7 -18.27 -52.05 -31.68
CA GLU A 7 -19.26 -51.45 -32.61
C GLU A 7 -20.62 -52.17 -32.55
N MET A 8 -21.68 -51.33 -32.66
CA MET A 8 -22.97 -51.44 -33.39
C MET A 8 -23.79 -52.75 -33.38
N GLY A 9 -25.12 -52.75 -33.35
CA GLY A 9 -26.15 -51.71 -33.49
C GLY A 9 -27.51 -52.40 -33.70
N THR A 10 -28.63 -51.67 -33.69
CA THR A 10 -29.88 -52.06 -34.36
C THR A 10 -30.92 -50.92 -34.34
N GLN A 11 -31.46 -50.64 -35.53
CA GLN A 11 -32.66 -49.85 -35.86
C GLN A 11 -33.95 -50.64 -35.54
N PRO A 12 -35.17 -50.05 -35.48
CA PRO A 12 -35.98 -49.79 -36.69
C PRO A 12 -37.02 -48.63 -36.61
N SER A 13 -37.91 -48.58 -37.62
CA SER A 13 -38.60 -47.48 -38.33
C SER A 13 -40.12 -47.23 -38.06
N ALA A 14 -40.55 -45.96 -38.30
CA ALA A 14 -41.83 -45.41 -38.89
C ALA A 14 -43.21 -45.59 -38.16
N PRO A 15 -44.36 -44.94 -38.53
CA PRO A 15 -44.70 -43.90 -39.57
C PRO A 15 -45.70 -42.73 -39.21
N ASP A 16 -45.86 -41.76 -40.13
CA ASP A 16 -46.96 -40.86 -40.64
C ASP A 16 -48.23 -40.32 -39.85
N HIS A 17 -48.40 -38.97 -39.93
CA HIS A 17 -49.54 -37.96 -40.04
C HIS A 17 -51.07 -38.33 -40.02
N PRO A 18 -52.10 -37.38 -40.04
CA PRO A 18 -52.25 -35.90 -39.74
C PRO A 18 -53.63 -35.43 -39.08
N LEU A 19 -53.91 -34.10 -39.07
CA LEU A 19 -55.21 -33.33 -38.91
C LEU A 19 -55.70 -33.02 -37.45
N THR A 20 -56.34 -31.90 -37.04
CA THR A 20 -57.19 -30.86 -37.69
C THR A 20 -57.35 -29.59 -36.81
N VAL A 21 -57.85 -28.51 -37.42
CA VAL A 21 -58.21 -27.16 -36.93
C VAL A 21 -59.62 -27.08 -36.28
N ALA A 22 -59.84 -26.15 -35.32
CA ALA A 22 -61.06 -25.37 -35.00
C ALA A 22 -60.96 -24.84 -33.54
N ASP A 23 -61.49 -23.72 -33.05
CA ASP A 23 -62.20 -22.54 -33.55
C ASP A 23 -62.31 -21.58 -32.34
N LEU A 24 -62.23 -20.25 -32.53
CA LEU A 24 -63.09 -19.24 -31.87
C LEU A 24 -62.78 -17.80 -32.38
N PRO A 25 -63.80 -17.03 -32.83
CA PRO A 25 -63.71 -15.63 -33.34
C PRO A 25 -64.34 -14.62 -32.32
N PRO A 26 -64.66 -13.33 -32.65
CA PRO A 26 -63.95 -12.27 -33.40
C PRO A 26 -63.96 -10.85 -32.74
N LYS A 27 -62.99 -9.98 -33.16
CA LYS A 27 -63.09 -8.51 -33.49
C LYS A 27 -63.48 -7.47 -32.39
N PRO A 28 -63.38 -6.12 -32.60
CA PRO A 28 -62.83 -5.34 -33.74
C PRO A 28 -61.98 -4.06 -33.39
N SER A 29 -61.44 -3.45 -34.45
CA SER A 29 -61.23 -2.00 -34.72
C SER A 29 -60.19 -1.24 -33.90
N SER A 30 -59.40 -0.31 -34.42
CA SER A 30 -59.15 0.33 -35.73
C SER A 30 -57.93 1.23 -35.42
N SER A 31 -56.95 1.50 -36.26
CA SER A 31 -57.02 2.17 -37.56
C SER A 31 -55.57 2.50 -37.92
N ILE A 32 -55.16 2.28 -39.16
CA ILE A 32 -54.34 3.21 -39.97
C ILE A 32 -54.49 2.73 -41.43
N VAL A 33 -54.93 3.63 -42.29
CA VAL A 33 -54.87 3.57 -43.76
C VAL A 33 -54.23 4.91 -44.18
N PRO A 34 -53.68 5.06 -45.39
CA PRO A 34 -52.37 4.60 -45.83
C PRO A 34 -51.53 5.79 -46.36
N CYS A 35 -50.23 5.60 -46.62
CA CYS A 35 -49.56 6.46 -47.61
C CYS A 35 -48.44 5.68 -48.32
N SER A 36 -48.82 5.15 -49.48
CA SER A 36 -48.13 5.23 -50.76
C SER A 36 -46.60 5.09 -50.82
N LEU A 37 -46.18 4.03 -51.55
CA LEU A 37 -45.02 3.96 -52.43
C LEU A 37 -43.64 4.18 -51.78
N GLU A 38 -43.10 3.12 -51.15
CA GLU A 38 -41.66 2.94 -51.15
C GLU A 38 -41.23 2.47 -52.55
N GLN A 39 -40.74 3.42 -53.34
CA GLN A 39 -39.77 3.11 -54.38
C GLN A 39 -38.53 2.56 -53.69
N ASP A 40 -38.13 1.35 -54.03
CA ASP A 40 -36.81 0.81 -53.72
C ASP A 40 -35.74 1.76 -54.27
N ILE A 41 -35.25 2.67 -53.44
CA ILE A 41 -34.01 3.38 -53.68
C ILE A 41 -32.91 2.47 -53.13
N SER A 42 -32.39 1.59 -53.98
CA SER A 42 -31.10 0.97 -53.76
C SER A 42 -30.06 2.09 -53.80
N LEU A 43 -29.77 2.69 -52.65
CA LEU A 43 -28.65 3.62 -52.49
C LEU A 43 -27.40 2.90 -52.96
N SER A 44 -26.75 3.48 -53.98
CA SER A 44 -25.46 3.00 -54.45
C SER A 44 -24.46 3.00 -53.28
N THR A 45 -23.49 2.09 -53.29
CA THR A 45 -22.43 2.01 -52.26
C THR A 45 -21.76 3.37 -52.03
N SER A 46 -21.67 4.20 -53.07
CA SER A 46 -21.19 5.58 -53.01
C SER A 46 -22.09 6.56 -52.24
N GLU A 47 -23.41 6.39 -52.26
CA GLU A 47 -24.33 7.26 -51.51
C GLU A 47 -24.37 6.90 -50.03
N LEU A 48 -24.29 5.60 -49.69
CA LEU A 48 -24.14 5.14 -48.30
C LEU A 48 -22.79 5.56 -47.69
N GLU A 49 -21.72 5.58 -48.50
CA GLU A 49 -20.41 6.13 -48.10
C GLU A 49 -20.47 7.66 -47.93
N ALA A 50 -21.15 8.37 -48.83
CA ALA A 50 -21.33 9.82 -48.73
C ALA A 50 -22.19 10.22 -47.52
N GLU A 51 -23.30 9.52 -47.23
CA GLU A 51 -24.13 9.75 -46.05
C GLU A 51 -23.36 9.45 -44.75
N ARG A 52 -22.54 8.39 -44.73
CA ARG A 52 -21.62 8.11 -43.62
C ARG A 52 -20.59 9.21 -43.46
N GLU A 53 -20.02 9.72 -44.54
CA GLU A 53 -19.02 10.79 -44.50
C GLU A 53 -19.63 12.13 -44.03
N ILE A 54 -20.87 12.43 -44.44
CA ILE A 54 -21.63 13.60 -44.00
C ILE A 54 -21.98 13.49 -42.51
N LYS A 55 -22.47 12.33 -42.06
CA LYS A 55 -22.78 12.07 -40.65
C LYS A 55 -21.53 12.17 -39.78
N LEU A 56 -20.40 11.62 -40.23
CA LEU A 56 -19.11 11.74 -39.56
C LEU A 56 -18.63 13.20 -39.50
N LYS A 57 -18.79 13.98 -40.58
CA LYS A 57 -18.45 15.41 -40.61
C LYS A 57 -19.29 16.23 -39.62
N VAL A 58 -20.58 15.94 -39.47
CA VAL A 58 -21.49 16.63 -38.54
C VAL A 58 -21.18 16.28 -37.08
N GLU A 59 -20.95 15.00 -36.76
CA GLU A 59 -20.60 14.54 -35.40
C GLU A 59 -19.21 15.05 -34.95
N MET A 60 -18.25 15.14 -35.88
CA MET A 60 -16.85 15.50 -35.59
C MET A 60 -16.57 17.01 -35.62
N ALA A 61 -17.51 17.86 -36.08
CA ALA A 61 -17.31 19.32 -36.14
C ALA A 61 -16.99 19.97 -34.77
N PRO A 62 -17.64 19.58 -33.65
CA PRO A 62 -17.27 20.07 -32.31
C PRO A 62 -15.86 19.64 -31.90
N LEU A 63 -15.41 18.45 -32.33
CA LEU A 63 -14.13 17.87 -31.94
C LEU A 63 -12.95 18.62 -32.56
N ALA A 64 -13.11 19.07 -33.81
CA ALA A 64 -12.13 19.93 -34.47
C ALA A 64 -12.00 21.30 -33.76
N GLN A 65 -13.06 21.80 -33.12
CA GLN A 65 -13.05 23.04 -32.34
C GLN A 65 -12.36 22.83 -30.97
N CYS A 66 -12.57 21.69 -30.32
CA CYS A 66 -11.92 21.33 -29.04
C CYS A 66 -10.40 21.13 -29.17
N LEU A 67 -9.93 20.67 -30.33
CA LEU A 67 -8.51 20.39 -30.59
C LEU A 67 -7.71 21.60 -31.10
N ARG A 68 -8.22 22.84 -30.97
CA ARG A 68 -7.49 24.05 -31.40
C ARG A 68 -6.13 24.22 -30.72
N VAL A 69 -5.97 23.68 -29.51
CA VAL A 69 -4.74 23.78 -28.69
C VAL A 69 -3.73 22.67 -29.02
N TYR A 70 -4.10 21.69 -29.85
CA TYR A 70 -3.25 20.54 -30.17
C TYR A 70 -2.27 20.90 -31.29
N LYS A 71 -0.99 20.53 -31.11
CA LYS A 71 0.09 20.87 -32.04
C LYS A 71 -0.10 20.24 -33.42
N PHE A 72 -0.66 19.03 -33.47
CA PHE A 72 -0.90 18.26 -34.69
C PHE A 72 -2.39 17.93 -34.85
N ARG A 73 -3.20 18.99 -34.88
CA ARG A 73 -4.68 18.91 -34.92
C ARG A 73 -5.20 17.99 -36.04
N ASP A 74 -4.77 18.20 -37.27
CA ASP A 74 -5.35 17.49 -38.43
C ASP A 74 -5.06 15.98 -38.36
N LEU A 75 -3.83 15.61 -37.99
CA LEU A 75 -3.44 14.22 -37.78
C LEU A 75 -4.21 13.58 -36.62
N THR A 76 -4.39 14.32 -35.51
CA THR A 76 -5.18 13.84 -34.36
C THR A 76 -6.65 13.64 -34.75
N VAL A 77 -7.25 14.59 -35.49
CA VAL A 77 -8.64 14.47 -35.96
C VAL A 77 -8.81 13.27 -36.88
N GLU A 78 -7.87 13.03 -37.79
CA GLU A 78 -7.89 11.88 -38.70
C GLU A 78 -7.79 10.55 -37.94
N GLU A 79 -6.89 10.46 -36.95
CA GLU A 79 -6.76 9.27 -36.12
C GLU A 79 -8.03 9.00 -35.30
N LEU A 80 -8.68 10.04 -34.78
CA LEU A 80 -9.92 9.92 -34.02
C LEU A 80 -11.13 9.57 -34.90
N LYS A 81 -11.18 10.02 -36.16
CA LYS A 81 -12.16 9.54 -37.13
C LYS A 81 -12.03 8.03 -37.34
N ASN A 82 -10.80 7.53 -37.45
CA ASN A 82 -10.55 6.10 -37.56
C ASN A 82 -11.00 5.36 -36.29
N VAL A 83 -10.72 5.89 -35.09
CA VAL A 83 -11.22 5.30 -33.84
C VAL A 83 -12.75 5.26 -33.80
N ASN A 84 -13.45 6.34 -34.19
CA ASN A 84 -14.91 6.37 -34.22
C ASN A 84 -15.51 5.38 -35.23
N MET A 85 -14.82 5.16 -36.37
CA MET A 85 -15.24 4.19 -37.38
C MET A 85 -15.12 2.74 -36.87
N PHE A 86 -14.05 2.40 -36.16
CA PHE A 86 -13.83 1.03 -35.65
C PHE A 86 -14.49 0.76 -34.28
N PHE A 87 -14.67 1.80 -33.46
CA PHE A 87 -15.16 1.71 -32.08
C PHE A 87 -16.18 2.83 -31.76
N PRO A 88 -17.39 2.79 -32.36
CA PRO A 88 -18.39 3.86 -32.24
C PRO A 88 -18.96 4.04 -30.82
N HIS A 89 -18.69 3.10 -29.90
CA HIS A 89 -19.15 3.16 -28.52
C HIS A 89 -18.27 4.03 -27.62
N PHE A 90 -17.11 4.48 -28.11
CA PHE A 90 -16.27 5.41 -27.37
C PHE A 90 -16.82 6.84 -27.47
N ARG A 91 -16.91 7.51 -26.32
CA ARG A 91 -17.32 8.91 -26.22
C ARG A 91 -16.11 9.78 -25.93
N TYR A 92 -16.15 11.02 -26.42
CA TYR A 92 -15.13 12.02 -26.18
C TYR A 92 -15.64 13.17 -25.31
N SER A 93 -14.77 13.71 -24.47
CA SER A 93 -14.97 14.98 -23.77
C SER A 93 -13.65 15.70 -23.58
N MET A 94 -13.70 17.01 -23.30
CA MET A 94 -12.56 17.77 -22.81
C MET A 94 -12.64 17.82 -21.29
N ASP A 95 -11.62 17.33 -20.60
CA ASP A 95 -11.53 17.37 -19.14
C ASP A 95 -10.12 17.79 -18.71
N THR A 96 -9.98 18.29 -17.49
CA THR A 96 -8.69 18.70 -16.95
C THR A 96 -7.93 17.48 -16.41
N TYR A 97 -6.73 17.24 -16.93
CA TYR A 97 -5.80 16.24 -16.45
C TYR A 97 -4.75 16.88 -15.54
N VAL A 98 -4.50 16.28 -14.38
CA VAL A 98 -3.46 16.71 -13.42
C VAL A 98 -2.25 15.78 -13.55
N PHE A 99 -1.10 16.35 -13.92
CA PHE A 99 0.16 15.64 -14.05
C PHE A 99 0.85 15.44 -12.70
N LYS A 100 1.86 14.56 -12.67
CA LYS A 100 2.61 14.22 -11.44
C LYS A 100 3.35 15.41 -10.81
N ASP A 101 3.68 16.41 -11.61
CA ASP A 101 4.30 17.67 -11.17
C ASP A 101 3.25 18.70 -10.68
N SER A 102 2.01 18.27 -10.48
CA SER A 102 0.85 19.10 -10.14
C SER A 102 0.43 20.12 -11.21
N SER A 103 1.04 20.08 -12.40
CA SER A 103 0.56 20.88 -13.53
C SER A 103 -0.78 20.35 -14.03
N GLN A 104 -1.63 21.25 -14.53
CA GLN A 104 -2.96 20.90 -15.02
C GLN A 104 -3.09 21.29 -16.48
N LYS A 105 -3.79 20.46 -17.25
CA LYS A 105 -4.04 20.74 -18.67
C LYS A 105 -5.38 20.17 -19.12
N ASP A 106 -6.12 20.96 -19.87
CA ASP A 106 -7.34 20.49 -20.53
C ASP A 106 -6.95 19.61 -21.72
N LEU A 107 -7.30 18.33 -21.63
CA LEU A 107 -6.98 17.32 -22.61
C LEU A 107 -8.26 16.65 -23.08
N LEU A 108 -8.24 16.24 -24.34
CA LEU A 108 -9.23 15.35 -24.89
C LEU A 108 -9.11 13.99 -24.17
N ASN A 109 -10.22 13.54 -23.62
CA ASN A 109 -10.36 12.18 -23.14
C ASN A 109 -11.34 11.37 -23.98
N PHE A 110 -11.04 10.09 -24.11
CA PHE A 110 -11.83 9.08 -24.79
C PHE A 110 -12.22 8.03 -23.75
N THR A 111 -13.51 7.85 -23.49
CA THR A 111 -14.01 6.86 -22.54
C THR A 111 -14.93 5.87 -23.23
N GLY A 112 -14.76 4.57 -22.98
CA GLY A 112 -15.56 3.51 -23.59
C GLY A 112 -15.32 2.17 -22.90
N THR A 113 -15.80 1.09 -23.51
CA THR A 113 -15.60 -0.28 -23.02
C THR A 113 -14.93 -1.14 -24.08
N LEU A 114 -14.03 -2.02 -23.66
CA LEU A 114 -13.34 -2.99 -24.51
C LEU A 114 -13.98 -4.38 -24.37
N PRO A 115 -14.49 -4.99 -25.46
CA PRO A 115 -14.98 -6.35 -25.43
C PRO A 115 -13.80 -7.33 -25.38
N VAL A 116 -13.70 -8.09 -24.28
CA VAL A 116 -12.63 -9.05 -24.00
C VAL A 116 -13.23 -10.43 -23.80
N MET A 117 -12.79 -11.42 -24.57
CA MET A 117 -13.19 -12.81 -24.40
C MET A 117 -12.25 -13.50 -23.41
N TYR A 118 -12.76 -13.93 -22.26
CA TYR A 118 -11.98 -14.62 -21.24
C TYR A 118 -12.72 -15.87 -20.78
N GLN A 119 -12.06 -17.03 -20.84
CA GLN A 119 -12.63 -18.32 -20.44
C GLN A 119 -14.02 -18.62 -21.07
N GLY A 120 -14.22 -18.25 -22.34
CA GLY A 120 -15.47 -18.49 -23.08
C GLY A 120 -16.58 -17.45 -22.86
N HIS A 121 -16.38 -16.47 -21.97
CA HIS A 121 -17.33 -15.39 -21.71
C HIS A 121 -16.82 -14.03 -22.22
N GLN A 122 -17.72 -13.19 -22.72
CA GLN A 122 -17.39 -11.83 -23.15
C GLN A 122 -17.58 -10.84 -21.99
N TYR A 123 -16.52 -10.11 -21.66
CA TYR A 123 -16.50 -9.04 -20.67
C TYR A 123 -16.33 -7.69 -21.36
N ASN A 124 -16.99 -6.66 -20.86
CA ASN A 124 -16.84 -5.28 -21.37
C ASN A 124 -16.03 -4.47 -20.36
N ILE A 125 -14.75 -4.28 -20.63
CA ILE A 125 -13.79 -3.65 -19.70
C ILE A 125 -13.82 -2.13 -19.91
N PRO A 126 -14.31 -1.33 -18.94
CA PRO A 126 -14.34 0.12 -19.07
C PRO A 126 -12.95 0.73 -19.01
N VAL A 127 -12.63 1.60 -19.97
CA VAL A 127 -11.33 2.26 -20.12
C VAL A 127 -11.49 3.75 -20.45
N ARG A 128 -10.43 4.50 -20.19
CA ARG A 128 -10.27 5.92 -20.48
C ARG A 128 -8.88 6.19 -21.06
N PHE A 129 -8.82 6.94 -22.16
CA PHE A 129 -7.59 7.39 -22.80
C PHE A 129 -7.51 8.91 -22.77
N TRP A 130 -6.40 9.46 -22.31
CA TRP A 130 -6.09 10.89 -22.36
C TRP A 130 -5.13 11.14 -23.52
N ILE A 131 -5.56 11.95 -24.48
CA ILE A 131 -4.77 12.27 -25.67
C ILE A 131 -3.96 13.52 -25.38
N LEU A 132 -2.63 13.44 -25.43
CA LEU A 132 -1.75 14.60 -25.20
C LEU A 132 -1.79 15.57 -26.38
N ASP A 133 -1.51 16.85 -26.15
CA ASP A 133 -1.48 17.90 -27.20
C ASP A 133 -0.36 17.71 -28.24
N SER A 134 0.59 16.81 -27.96
CA SER A 134 1.66 16.37 -28.84
C SER A 134 1.34 15.09 -29.63
N HIS A 135 0.15 14.50 -29.44
CA HIS A 135 -0.34 13.39 -30.25
C HIS A 135 -0.41 13.79 -31.74
N PRO A 136 -0.08 12.90 -32.70
CA PRO A 136 0.17 11.46 -32.54
C PRO A 136 1.60 11.06 -32.19
N PHE A 137 2.53 12.01 -32.02
CA PHE A 137 3.93 11.70 -31.74
C PHE A 137 4.19 11.30 -30.28
N ALA A 138 3.24 11.57 -29.38
CA ALA A 138 3.24 11.06 -28.02
C ALA A 138 2.09 10.05 -27.81
N PRO A 139 2.33 8.97 -27.04
CA PRO A 139 1.29 8.00 -26.73
C PRO A 139 0.20 8.60 -25.84
N PRO A 140 -1.03 8.09 -25.92
CA PRO A 140 -2.08 8.45 -24.97
C PRO A 140 -1.80 7.87 -23.58
N ILE A 141 -2.32 8.54 -22.53
CA ILE A 141 -2.29 8.01 -21.17
C ILE A 141 -3.56 7.21 -20.91
N CYS A 142 -3.42 5.93 -20.59
CA CYS A 142 -4.54 4.99 -20.55
C CYS A 142 -4.85 4.56 -19.11
N PHE A 143 -6.13 4.48 -18.76
CA PHE A 143 -6.61 4.03 -17.46
C PHE A 143 -7.82 3.10 -17.61
N LEU A 144 -8.01 2.18 -16.68
CA LEU A 144 -9.28 1.51 -16.43
C LEU A 144 -10.24 2.51 -15.77
N LYS A 145 -11.53 2.29 -15.95
CA LYS A 145 -12.59 3.06 -15.29
C LYS A 145 -13.60 2.12 -14.63
N PRO A 146 -13.23 1.45 -13.52
CA PRO A 146 -14.11 0.48 -12.86
C PRO A 146 -15.48 1.08 -12.52
N THR A 147 -16.54 0.27 -12.61
CA THR A 147 -17.86 0.62 -12.05
C THR A 147 -17.90 0.28 -10.55
N ALA A 148 -18.95 0.69 -9.83
CA ALA A 148 -19.07 0.49 -8.38
C ALA A 148 -18.94 -0.99 -7.93
N ASN A 149 -19.25 -1.94 -8.82
CA ASN A 149 -19.18 -3.37 -8.55
C ASN A 149 -17.96 -4.04 -9.21
N MET A 150 -16.95 -3.27 -9.57
CA MET A 150 -15.71 -3.77 -10.17
C MET A 150 -14.52 -3.32 -9.35
N ALA A 151 -13.56 -4.23 -9.19
CA ALA A 151 -12.27 -3.92 -8.59
C ALA A 151 -11.14 -4.21 -9.58
N ILE A 152 -10.04 -3.48 -9.46
CA ILE A 152 -8.87 -3.61 -10.33
C ILE A 152 -8.07 -4.84 -9.92
N SER A 153 -7.82 -5.71 -10.89
CA SER A 153 -6.84 -6.80 -10.77
C SER A 153 -5.49 -6.24 -11.19
N VAL A 154 -4.65 -5.90 -10.21
CA VAL A 154 -3.29 -5.41 -10.47
C VAL A 154 -2.49 -6.54 -11.11
N GLY A 155 -1.89 -6.25 -12.25
CA GLY A 155 -1.24 -7.26 -13.08
C GLY A 155 -0.09 -6.69 -13.87
N LYS A 156 0.39 -7.46 -14.86
CA LYS A 156 1.55 -7.07 -15.68
C LYS A 156 1.36 -5.76 -16.45
N HIS A 157 0.11 -5.46 -16.79
CA HIS A 157 -0.25 -4.38 -17.70
C HIS A 157 -1.07 -3.27 -17.05
N VAL A 158 -1.40 -3.37 -15.76
CA VAL A 158 -2.26 -2.40 -15.06
C VAL A 158 -1.78 -2.22 -13.61
N ASP A 159 -1.64 -0.96 -13.19
CA ASP A 159 -1.33 -0.61 -11.79
C ASP A 159 -2.59 -0.51 -10.90
N ALA A 160 -2.39 -0.22 -9.61
CA ALA A 160 -3.47 -0.10 -8.62
C ALA A 160 -4.41 1.09 -8.87
N GLN A 161 -3.94 2.13 -9.56
CA GLN A 161 -4.73 3.29 -9.97
C GLN A 161 -5.49 3.02 -11.27
N GLY A 162 -5.34 1.82 -11.84
CA GLY A 162 -5.94 1.41 -13.10
C GLY A 162 -5.18 1.90 -14.32
N ARG A 163 -4.02 2.55 -14.18
CA ARG A 163 -3.23 3.00 -15.31
C ARG A 163 -2.67 1.81 -16.07
N ILE A 164 -2.77 1.88 -17.39
CA ILE A 164 -2.45 0.78 -18.29
C ILE A 164 -1.06 0.99 -18.88
N TYR A 165 -0.22 -0.04 -18.77
CA TYR A 165 1.14 -0.10 -19.26
C TYR A 165 1.29 -1.26 -20.25
N LEU A 166 1.48 -0.93 -21.52
CA LEU A 166 1.68 -1.91 -22.59
C LEU A 166 3.02 -1.64 -23.27
N PRO A 167 3.75 -2.67 -23.73
CA PRO A 167 4.91 -2.49 -24.59
C PRO A 167 4.62 -1.62 -25.81
N TYR A 168 3.39 -1.67 -26.34
CA TYR A 168 2.92 -0.82 -27.44
C TYR A 168 2.90 0.68 -27.09
N LEU A 169 2.63 1.04 -25.83
CA LEU A 169 2.68 2.42 -25.35
C LEU A 169 4.14 2.88 -25.11
N GLN A 170 5.01 1.98 -24.64
CA GLN A 170 6.42 2.28 -24.41
C GLN A 170 7.19 2.48 -25.72
N ASN A 171 6.91 1.64 -26.71
CA ASN A 171 7.54 1.67 -28.04
C ASN A 171 6.73 2.50 -29.04
N TRP A 172 5.93 3.46 -28.56
CA TRP A 172 5.06 4.27 -29.39
C TRP A 172 5.86 5.07 -30.41
N SER A 173 5.59 4.85 -31.70
CA SER A 173 6.29 5.50 -32.80
C SER A 173 5.33 5.76 -33.95
N HIS A 174 4.86 7.00 -34.10
CA HIS A 174 4.02 7.39 -35.24
C HIS A 174 4.85 7.37 -36.55
N PRO A 175 4.31 6.86 -37.68
CA PRO A 175 2.94 6.39 -37.92
C PRO A 175 2.70 4.90 -37.65
N LYS A 176 3.68 4.15 -37.14
CA LYS A 176 3.55 2.71 -36.86
C LYS A 176 2.59 2.44 -35.69
N SER A 177 2.56 3.32 -34.70
CA SER A 177 1.68 3.25 -33.55
C SER A 177 0.47 4.17 -33.70
N VAL A 178 -0.73 3.61 -33.55
CA VAL A 178 -2.01 4.33 -33.61
C VAL A 178 -2.98 3.80 -32.55
N ILE A 179 -3.97 4.60 -32.14
CA ILE A 179 -4.93 4.29 -31.06
C ILE A 179 -5.74 3.03 -31.38
N VAL A 180 -6.14 2.82 -32.64
CA VAL A 180 -6.83 1.59 -33.06
C VAL A 180 -5.94 0.35 -32.81
N GLY A 181 -4.64 0.46 -33.07
CA GLY A 181 -3.67 -0.60 -32.79
C GLY A 181 -3.48 -0.83 -31.29
N LEU A 182 -3.42 0.25 -30.51
CA LEU A 182 -3.37 0.19 -29.06
C LEU A 182 -4.59 -0.53 -28.46
N ILE A 183 -5.80 -0.23 -28.93
CA ILE A 183 -7.03 -0.88 -28.45
C ILE A 183 -7.00 -2.39 -28.75
N LYS A 184 -6.52 -2.78 -29.94
CA LYS A 184 -6.36 -4.19 -30.32
C LYS A 184 -5.35 -4.91 -29.44
N GLU A 185 -4.18 -4.31 -29.21
CA GLU A 185 -3.14 -4.87 -28.33
C GLU A 185 -3.65 -4.99 -26.89
N MET A 186 -4.33 -3.96 -26.39
CA MET A 186 -4.92 -3.95 -25.05
C MET A 186 -5.96 -5.05 -24.88
N THR A 187 -6.82 -5.23 -25.89
CA THR A 187 -7.82 -6.29 -25.90
C THR A 187 -7.14 -7.66 -25.85
N ALA A 188 -6.11 -7.89 -26.67
CA ALA A 188 -5.36 -9.15 -26.67
C ALA A 188 -4.72 -9.45 -25.31
N LYS A 189 -4.11 -8.45 -24.67
CA LYS A 189 -3.50 -8.61 -23.34
C LYS A 189 -4.52 -8.84 -22.23
N PHE A 190 -5.68 -8.22 -22.31
CA PHE A 190 -6.75 -8.45 -21.33
C PHE A 190 -7.46 -9.81 -21.52
N GLN A 191 -7.32 -10.46 -22.68
CA GLN A 191 -7.76 -11.85 -22.87
C GLN A 191 -6.84 -12.86 -22.17
N GLU A 192 -5.55 -12.54 -22.00
CA GLU A 192 -4.60 -13.38 -21.26
C GLU A 192 -4.83 -13.24 -19.74
N GLU A 193 -5.02 -12.01 -19.27
CA GLU A 193 -5.18 -11.65 -17.86
C GLU A 193 -6.23 -10.55 -17.72
N LEU A 194 -7.39 -10.88 -17.13
CA LEU A 194 -8.45 -9.88 -16.94
C LEU A 194 -7.99 -8.80 -15.96
N PRO A 195 -8.13 -7.51 -16.32
CA PRO A 195 -7.65 -6.42 -15.48
C PRO A 195 -8.67 -5.97 -14.43
N LEU A 196 -9.88 -6.55 -14.43
CA LEU A 196 -10.97 -6.25 -13.51
C LEU A 196 -11.64 -7.55 -13.07
N TYR A 197 -12.11 -7.58 -11.83
CA TYR A 197 -13.00 -8.63 -11.31
C TYR A 197 -14.26 -8.02 -10.70
N SER A 198 -15.35 -8.79 -10.70
CA SER A 198 -16.63 -8.36 -10.13
C SER A 198 -16.62 -8.49 -8.61
N LEU A 199 -17.12 -7.46 -7.93
CA LEU A 199 -17.44 -7.53 -6.50
C LEU A 199 -18.88 -8.05 -6.33
N PRO A 200 -19.12 -9.02 -5.43
CA PRO A 200 -20.47 -9.53 -5.19
C PRO A 200 -21.34 -8.42 -4.58
N SER A 201 -22.54 -8.26 -5.14
CA SER A 201 -23.42 -7.11 -4.89
C SER A 201 -24.31 -7.22 -3.65
N SER A 202 -24.14 -8.22 -2.78
CA SER A 202 -24.87 -8.26 -1.50
C SER A 202 -24.05 -8.83 -0.35
N GLU A 203 -24.32 -8.31 0.84
CA GLU A 203 -23.69 -8.66 2.11
C GLU A 203 -23.96 -10.14 2.49
N GLU A 204 -25.11 -10.69 2.07
CA GLU A 204 -25.43 -12.10 2.26
C GLU A 204 -24.56 -13.05 1.43
N ALA A 205 -24.15 -12.64 0.21
CA ALA A 205 -23.28 -13.46 -0.63
C ALA A 205 -21.86 -13.59 -0.04
N ARG A 206 -21.34 -12.50 0.55
CA ARG A 206 -20.06 -12.51 1.29
C ARG A 206 -20.09 -13.46 2.49
N GLN A 207 -21.23 -13.57 3.16
CA GLN A 207 -21.41 -14.44 4.31
C GLN A 207 -21.54 -15.93 3.92
N ALA A 208 -22.21 -16.21 2.80
CA ALA A 208 -22.35 -17.55 2.26
C ALA A 208 -20.99 -18.12 1.76
N ASP A 209 -20.17 -17.31 1.09
CA ASP A 209 -18.83 -17.73 0.64
C ASP A 209 -17.89 -17.99 1.82
N LEU A 210 -17.98 -17.19 2.89
CA LEU A 210 -17.22 -17.42 4.12
C LEU A 210 -17.61 -18.75 4.78
N LEU A 211 -18.90 -19.05 4.83
CA LEU A 211 -19.41 -20.30 5.41
C LEU A 211 -19.05 -21.52 4.56
N ALA A 212 -19.10 -21.41 3.23
CA ALA A 212 -18.68 -22.48 2.32
C ALA A 212 -17.17 -22.74 2.42
N TYR A 213 -16.35 -21.70 2.59
CA TYR A 213 -14.92 -21.82 2.80
C TYR A 213 -14.58 -22.50 4.14
N ILE A 214 -15.28 -22.13 5.21
CA ILE A 214 -15.13 -22.77 6.53
C ILE A 214 -15.55 -24.25 6.48
N ALA A 215 -16.66 -24.58 5.81
CA ALA A 215 -17.10 -25.97 5.64
C ALA A 215 -16.06 -26.83 4.92
N LYS A 216 -15.42 -26.29 3.87
CA LYS A 216 -14.34 -26.94 3.11
C LYS A 216 -13.09 -27.23 3.95
N ILE A 217 -12.81 -26.39 4.95
CA ILE A 217 -11.71 -26.61 5.91
C ILE A 217 -12.09 -27.67 6.95
N THR A 218 -13.38 -27.78 7.29
CA THR A 218 -13.86 -28.67 8.35
C THR A 218 -14.02 -30.13 7.85
N GLU A 219 -14.37 -30.34 6.59
CA GLU A 219 -14.51 -31.69 5.98
C GLU A 219 -13.18 -32.33 5.56
N GLY A 220 -12.04 -31.66 5.73
CA GLY A 220 -10.72 -32.08 5.25
C GLY A 220 -9.85 -32.91 6.21
N VAL A 221 -10.36 -33.35 7.38
CA VAL A 221 -9.59 -34.18 8.32
C VAL A 221 -10.37 -35.44 8.73
N SER A 222 -10.38 -36.43 7.84
CA SER A 222 -10.51 -37.84 8.21
C SER A 222 -10.02 -38.69 7.05
N ASP A 223 -8.72 -38.96 7.03
CA ASP A 223 -8.12 -40.26 6.67
C ASP A 223 -6.63 -40.08 6.42
N ILE A 224 -5.79 -40.56 7.34
CA ILE A 224 -4.57 -41.33 7.06
C ILE A 224 -4.14 -41.98 8.38
N ASN A 225 -4.13 -43.30 8.34
CA ASN A 225 -3.76 -44.17 9.44
C ASN A 225 -2.23 -44.28 9.54
N SER A 226 -1.72 -44.14 10.77
CA SER A 226 -0.45 -44.69 11.27
C SER A 226 0.86 -44.33 10.54
N LYS A 227 1.64 -43.42 11.14
CA LYS A 227 2.99 -43.71 11.68
C LYS A 227 3.63 -42.46 12.30
N SER A 228 3.81 -42.53 13.63
CA SER A 228 4.83 -41.85 14.46
C SER A 228 5.27 -40.45 14.06
N TRP A 229 4.65 -39.42 14.65
CA TRP A 229 5.30 -38.11 14.81
C TRP A 229 5.14 -37.64 16.26
N THR A 230 6.28 -37.45 16.89
CA THR A 230 6.49 -36.81 18.18
C THR A 230 5.82 -35.43 18.22
N SER A 231 5.27 -35.09 19.38
CA SER A 231 4.63 -33.81 19.69
C SER A 231 5.49 -32.62 19.27
N HIS A 232 5.17 -32.00 18.12
CA HIS A 232 5.59 -30.63 17.83
C HIS A 232 4.52 -29.70 18.39
N GLU A 233 4.85 -29.00 19.48
CA GLU A 233 4.15 -27.80 19.88
C GLU A 233 4.05 -26.85 18.67
N ASN A 234 2.85 -26.41 18.33
CA ASN A 234 2.61 -25.40 17.30
C ASN A 234 3.25 -24.06 17.72
N LYS A 235 4.54 -23.91 17.46
CA LYS A 235 5.28 -22.67 17.71
C LYS A 235 4.81 -21.62 16.70
N THR A 236 4.15 -20.57 17.18
CA THR A 236 3.70 -19.47 16.32
C THR A 236 4.91 -18.74 15.75
N ALA A 237 5.01 -18.66 14.42
CA ALA A 237 6.14 -18.06 13.72
C ALA A 237 6.36 -16.58 14.14
N ASN A 238 7.62 -16.20 14.35
CA ASN A 238 8.06 -14.84 14.63
C ASN A 238 8.05 -14.01 13.34
N LYS A 239 6.86 -13.56 12.95
CA LYS A 239 6.68 -12.65 11.81
C LYS A 239 6.92 -11.19 12.22
N ILE A 240 7.76 -10.48 11.48
CA ILE A 240 8.10 -9.07 11.70
C ILE A 240 7.84 -8.28 10.41
N THR A 241 7.25 -7.10 10.51
CA THR A 241 7.07 -6.19 9.37
C THR A 241 7.89 -4.92 9.55
N VAL A 242 8.65 -4.54 8.53
CA VAL A 242 9.31 -3.23 8.41
C VAL A 242 8.54 -2.40 7.39
N VAL A 243 8.13 -1.19 7.78
CA VAL A 243 7.35 -0.25 6.98
C VAL A 243 8.29 0.84 6.48
N GLY A 244 8.56 0.82 5.17
CA GLY A 244 9.42 1.77 4.45
C GLY A 244 10.68 1.12 3.86
N GLY A 245 10.86 1.18 2.54
CA GLY A 245 12.04 0.67 1.82
C GLY A 245 13.24 1.65 1.73
N GLY A 246 13.28 2.69 2.56
CA GLY A 246 14.41 3.64 2.60
C GLY A 246 15.64 3.06 3.31
N GLU A 247 16.75 3.82 3.34
CA GLU A 247 18.01 3.36 3.97
C GLU A 247 17.83 2.81 5.39
N LEU A 248 16.99 3.44 6.20
CA LEU A 248 16.70 2.99 7.56
C LEU A 248 15.95 1.66 7.58
N GLY A 249 14.95 1.49 6.72
CA GLY A 249 14.20 0.23 6.60
C GLY A 249 15.06 -0.92 6.09
N ILE A 250 15.94 -0.66 5.13
CA ILE A 250 16.94 -1.64 4.66
C ILE A 250 17.92 -1.99 5.80
N ALA A 251 18.43 -1.00 6.53
CA ALA A 251 19.31 -1.23 7.67
C ALA A 251 18.65 -2.08 8.77
N CYS A 252 17.38 -1.80 9.10
CA CYS A 252 16.59 -2.63 10.02
C CYS A 252 16.44 -4.05 9.49
N THR A 253 16.06 -4.20 8.21
CA THR A 253 15.86 -5.49 7.55
C THR A 253 17.12 -6.35 7.62
N LEU A 254 18.27 -5.79 7.21
CA LEU A 254 19.55 -6.47 7.25
C LEU A 254 19.99 -6.81 8.69
N ALA A 255 19.84 -5.90 9.65
CA ALA A 255 20.21 -6.15 11.04
C ALA A 255 19.36 -7.25 11.70
N ILE A 256 18.04 -7.26 11.43
CA ILE A 256 17.13 -8.29 11.94
C ILE A 256 17.44 -9.65 11.30
N SER A 257 17.71 -9.66 9.99
CA SER A 257 18.06 -10.88 9.24
C SER A 257 19.39 -11.45 9.71
N ALA A 258 20.41 -10.60 9.88
CA ALA A 258 21.74 -11.02 10.34
C ALA A 258 21.74 -11.59 11.76
N LYS A 259 20.83 -11.12 12.63
CA LYS A 259 20.63 -11.69 13.98
C LYS A 259 19.76 -12.95 13.98
N GLY A 260 19.08 -13.29 12.88
CA GLY A 260 18.18 -14.45 12.82
C GLY A 260 16.97 -14.34 13.76
N ILE A 261 16.45 -13.13 14.00
CA ILE A 261 15.36 -12.90 14.97
C ILE A 261 14.00 -13.34 14.40
N ALA A 262 13.82 -13.18 13.08
CA ALA A 262 12.54 -13.41 12.40
C ALA A 262 12.48 -14.80 11.76
N ASP A 263 11.36 -15.50 11.93
CA ASP A 263 11.02 -16.67 11.10
C ASP A 263 10.53 -16.20 9.72
N LYS A 264 9.89 -15.02 9.67
CA LYS A 264 9.47 -14.34 8.44
C LYS A 264 9.58 -12.83 8.62
N LEU A 265 10.21 -12.15 7.68
CA LEU A 265 10.34 -10.70 7.65
C LEU A 265 9.64 -10.15 6.42
N VAL A 266 8.78 -9.16 6.59
CA VAL A 266 8.07 -8.48 5.50
C VAL A 266 8.55 -7.05 5.42
N LEU A 267 9.07 -6.62 4.27
CA LEU A 267 9.42 -5.23 3.99
C LEU A 267 8.34 -4.60 3.13
N LEU A 268 7.61 -3.64 3.68
CA LEU A 268 6.62 -2.86 2.95
C LEU A 268 7.25 -1.62 2.32
N ASP A 269 7.36 -1.60 0.99
CA ASP A 269 7.94 -0.49 0.25
C ASP A 269 6.91 0.25 -0.61
N PHE A 270 6.43 1.38 -0.10
CA PHE A 270 5.49 2.25 -0.82
C PHE A 270 6.17 3.23 -1.79
N SER A 271 7.46 3.08 -2.07
CA SER A 271 8.13 3.98 -2.98
C SER A 271 7.71 3.75 -4.45
N GLU A 272 7.59 4.86 -5.17
CA GLU A 272 7.33 4.90 -6.60
C GLU A 272 8.62 4.59 -7.37
N GLY A 273 8.70 3.41 -8.01
CA GLY A 273 9.86 2.94 -8.78
C GLY A 273 10.85 2.05 -7.99
N PRO A 274 11.78 1.36 -8.67
CA PRO A 274 12.81 0.57 -8.01
C PRO A 274 13.82 1.50 -7.34
N LYS A 275 13.69 1.72 -6.03
CA LYS A 275 14.80 2.30 -5.26
C LYS A 275 15.88 1.23 -5.14
N GLY A 276 17.15 1.61 -5.34
CA GLY A 276 18.27 0.67 -5.35
C GLY A 276 18.28 -0.29 -4.15
N GLY A 277 17.95 0.20 -2.95
CA GLY A 277 17.95 -0.63 -1.74
C GLY A 277 16.98 -1.83 -1.76
N THR A 278 15.74 -1.68 -2.23
CA THR A 278 14.78 -2.80 -2.28
C THR A 278 15.02 -3.71 -3.48
N MET A 279 15.45 -3.14 -4.60
CA MET A 279 15.91 -3.92 -5.76
C MET A 279 17.11 -4.81 -5.40
N ASP A 280 18.07 -4.28 -4.64
CA ASP A 280 19.22 -5.05 -4.17
C ASP A 280 18.78 -6.19 -3.23
N LEU A 281 17.85 -5.94 -2.30
CA LEU A 281 17.32 -7.00 -1.44
C LEU A 281 16.62 -8.12 -2.24
N ASP A 282 15.86 -7.77 -3.28
CA ASP A 282 15.25 -8.75 -4.19
C ASP A 282 16.33 -9.55 -4.96
N ILE A 283 17.37 -8.88 -5.47
CA ILE A 283 18.51 -9.53 -6.15
C ILE A 283 19.20 -10.55 -5.24
N PHE A 284 19.45 -10.16 -3.98
CA PHE A 284 20.11 -11.05 -3.02
C PHE A 284 19.19 -12.14 -2.48
N SER A 285 17.86 -12.01 -2.67
CA SER A 285 16.86 -13.03 -2.31
C SER A 285 17.09 -13.60 -0.91
N LEU A 286 17.19 -12.70 0.09
CA LEU A 286 17.46 -13.10 1.46
C LEU A 286 16.43 -14.13 1.95
N PRO A 287 16.86 -15.22 2.61
CA PRO A 287 15.94 -16.22 3.09
C PRO A 287 14.96 -15.58 4.09
N ASN A 288 13.69 -15.97 4.01
CA ASN A 288 12.61 -15.53 4.88
C ASN A 288 12.25 -14.03 4.80
N VAL A 289 12.78 -13.29 3.81
CA VAL A 289 12.42 -11.90 3.55
C VAL A 289 11.45 -11.81 2.38
N GLU A 290 10.31 -11.14 2.58
CA GLU A 290 9.31 -10.86 1.57
C GLU A 290 9.21 -9.34 1.37
N ILE A 291 9.43 -8.85 0.15
CA ILE A 291 9.19 -7.44 -0.19
C ILE A 291 7.78 -7.34 -0.79
N SER A 292 6.97 -6.42 -0.26
CA SER A 292 5.60 -6.22 -0.72
C SER A 292 5.23 -4.74 -0.73
N LYS A 293 4.24 -4.38 -1.57
CA LYS A 293 3.58 -3.07 -1.53
C LYS A 293 2.20 -3.12 -0.89
N ASP A 294 1.70 -4.34 -0.60
CA ASP A 294 0.40 -4.56 -0.02
C ASP A 294 0.49 -4.67 1.50
N LEU A 295 -0.31 -3.88 2.21
CA LEU A 295 -0.45 -3.93 3.66
C LEU A 295 -0.87 -5.30 4.16
N SER A 296 -1.64 -6.07 3.39
CA SER A 296 -2.10 -7.41 3.78
C SER A 296 -0.94 -8.39 4.03
N ALA A 297 0.20 -8.19 3.35
CA ALA A 297 1.42 -8.97 3.57
C ALA A 297 1.93 -8.84 5.02
N SER A 298 1.56 -7.78 5.75
CA SER A 298 1.89 -7.61 7.17
C SER A 298 1.05 -8.44 8.14
N ALA A 299 0.03 -9.17 7.69
CA ALA A 299 -0.92 -9.83 8.57
C ALA A 299 -0.27 -10.76 9.61
N HIS A 300 -0.74 -10.67 10.85
CA HIS A 300 -0.29 -11.47 11.99
C HIS A 300 1.19 -11.27 12.38
N SER A 301 1.75 -10.08 12.13
CA SER A 301 3.08 -9.73 12.60
C SER A 301 3.09 -9.53 14.11
N LYS A 302 4.10 -10.10 14.80
CA LYS A 302 4.35 -9.88 16.23
C LYS A 302 4.94 -8.49 16.48
N VAL A 303 5.68 -7.95 15.52
CA VAL A 303 6.26 -6.61 15.58
C VAL A 303 6.10 -5.89 14.23
N VAL A 304 5.66 -4.64 14.26
CA VAL A 304 5.57 -3.74 13.09
C VAL A 304 6.44 -2.51 13.33
N ILE A 305 7.40 -2.24 12.44
CA ILE A 305 8.43 -1.22 12.60
C ILE A 305 8.20 -0.10 11.60
N PHE A 306 7.94 1.12 12.05
CA PHE A 306 7.72 2.28 11.19
C PHE A 306 9.03 3.02 10.95
N THR A 307 9.48 3.03 9.69
CA THR A 307 10.70 3.76 9.25
C THR A 307 10.42 4.79 8.16
N VAL A 308 9.18 4.87 7.68
CA VAL A 308 8.75 5.83 6.66
C VAL A 308 8.84 7.26 7.18
N ASN A 309 9.39 8.16 6.36
CA ASN A 309 9.55 9.57 6.71
C ASN A 309 9.47 10.42 5.44
N SER A 310 8.69 11.50 5.48
CA SER A 310 8.58 12.52 4.46
C SER A 310 9.50 13.68 4.84
N LEU A 311 10.60 13.84 4.11
CA LEU A 311 11.53 14.96 4.28
C LEU A 311 11.15 16.13 3.34
N GLY A 312 9.85 16.37 3.16
CA GLY A 312 9.31 17.25 2.10
C GLY A 312 10.01 18.61 1.99
N SER A 313 9.93 19.24 0.81
CA SER A 313 10.55 20.53 0.50
C SER A 313 9.81 21.74 1.10
N SER A 314 9.08 21.54 2.21
CA SER A 314 8.33 22.63 2.86
C SER A 314 9.28 23.55 3.64
N GLU A 315 8.91 24.82 3.75
CA GLU A 315 9.66 25.82 4.51
C GLU A 315 9.43 25.70 6.03
N SER A 316 8.30 25.13 6.48
CA SER A 316 7.94 25.05 7.90
C SER A 316 8.11 23.65 8.49
N TYR A 317 8.71 23.57 9.67
CA TYR A 317 8.82 22.32 10.45
C TYR A 317 7.47 21.68 10.74
N LEU A 318 6.44 22.50 11.05
CA LEU A 318 5.09 22.00 11.32
C LEU A 318 4.50 21.26 10.12
N ASP A 319 4.70 21.76 8.91
CA ASP A 319 4.17 21.14 7.69
C ASP A 319 4.88 19.82 7.37
N VAL A 320 6.19 19.73 7.65
CA VAL A 320 6.94 18.47 7.53
C VAL A 320 6.38 17.42 8.49
N VAL A 321 6.13 17.81 9.76
CA VAL A 321 5.51 16.92 10.74
C VAL A 321 4.09 16.54 10.31
N GLN A 322 3.27 17.50 9.84
CA GLN A 322 1.90 17.21 9.37
C GLN A 322 1.89 16.26 8.17
N SER A 323 2.83 16.40 7.22
CA SER A 323 2.98 15.46 6.10
C SER A 323 3.25 14.03 6.58
N ASN A 324 4.06 13.86 7.63
CA ASN A 324 4.28 12.56 8.26
C ASN A 324 3.02 12.04 8.96
N VAL A 325 2.26 12.91 9.65
CA VAL A 325 0.98 12.54 10.26
C VAL A 325 0.00 12.03 9.21
N ASP A 326 -0.13 12.73 8.09
CA ASP A 326 -1.04 12.34 7.00
C ASP A 326 -0.65 10.98 6.39
N MET A 327 0.65 10.71 6.24
CA MET A 327 1.15 9.40 5.83
C MET A 327 0.81 8.31 6.87
N PHE A 328 0.98 8.59 8.16
CA PHE A 328 0.64 7.64 9.22
C PHE A 328 -0.87 7.39 9.29
N ARG A 329 -1.72 8.39 9.03
CA ARG A 329 -3.18 8.25 8.94
C ARG A 329 -3.59 7.23 7.89
N ALA A 330 -2.87 7.16 6.76
CA ALA A 330 -3.13 6.20 5.70
C ALA A 330 -2.61 4.77 6.02
N LEU A 331 -1.56 4.64 6.83
CA LEU A 331 -0.86 3.36 7.05
C LEU A 331 -1.25 2.67 8.37
N VAL A 332 -1.26 3.41 9.48
CA VAL A 332 -1.35 2.84 10.84
C VAL A 332 -2.66 2.06 11.05
N PRO A 333 -3.86 2.55 10.67
CA PRO A 333 -5.10 1.80 10.88
C PRO A 333 -5.12 0.45 10.14
N GLY A 334 -4.62 0.41 8.90
CA GLY A 334 -4.53 -0.82 8.12
C GLY A 334 -3.56 -1.83 8.74
N LEU A 335 -2.38 -1.38 9.16
CA LEU A 335 -1.39 -2.23 9.84
C LEU A 335 -1.89 -2.75 11.20
N ALA A 336 -2.60 -1.90 11.96
CA ALA A 336 -3.24 -2.30 13.21
C ALA A 336 -4.32 -3.37 12.98
N HIS A 337 -5.13 -3.21 11.93
CA HIS A 337 -6.17 -4.17 11.55
C HIS A 337 -5.58 -5.54 11.20
N TYR A 338 -4.50 -5.58 10.41
CA TYR A 338 -3.85 -6.82 10.00
C TYR A 338 -3.04 -7.49 11.12
N SER A 339 -2.57 -6.73 12.12
CA SER A 339 -1.71 -7.23 13.20
C SER A 339 -2.14 -6.76 14.60
N GLN A 340 -3.38 -7.08 14.97
CA GLN A 340 -4.07 -6.57 16.18
C GLN A 340 -3.40 -6.88 17.53
N HIS A 341 -2.50 -7.85 17.58
CA HIS A 341 -1.84 -8.29 18.82
C HIS A 341 -0.32 -8.01 18.82
N GLY A 342 0.17 -7.30 17.81
CA GLY A 342 1.59 -6.99 17.66
C GLY A 342 2.04 -5.79 18.49
N VAL A 343 3.36 -5.60 18.57
CA VAL A 343 3.98 -4.38 19.10
C VAL A 343 4.37 -3.46 17.94
N MET A 344 3.99 -2.19 18.01
CA MET A 344 4.37 -1.15 17.06
C MET A 344 5.62 -0.43 17.54
N ILE A 345 6.69 -0.45 16.75
CA ILE A 345 7.96 0.24 17.02
C ILE A 345 8.12 1.40 16.03
N VAL A 346 8.16 2.63 16.52
CA VAL A 346 8.24 3.83 15.69
C VAL A 346 9.68 4.35 15.67
N ALA A 347 10.29 4.36 14.49
CA ALA A 347 11.60 4.93 14.22
C ALA A 347 11.55 6.21 13.36
N SER A 348 10.36 6.53 12.80
CA SER A 348 10.08 7.76 12.07
C SER A 348 10.20 8.99 12.97
N GLN A 349 10.68 10.11 12.43
CA GLN A 349 10.95 11.34 13.18
C GLN A 349 9.91 12.43 12.90
N PRO A 350 9.62 13.33 13.86
CA PRO A 350 10.09 13.34 15.26
C PRO A 350 9.45 12.22 16.09
N VAL A 351 10.28 11.37 16.71
CA VAL A 351 9.83 10.05 17.21
C VAL A 351 8.75 10.14 18.29
N GLU A 352 8.83 11.11 19.19
CA GLU A 352 7.86 11.30 20.27
C GLU A 352 6.46 11.57 19.73
N ILE A 353 6.36 12.48 18.75
CA ILE A 353 5.09 12.85 18.12
C ILE A 353 4.59 11.70 17.24
N MET A 354 5.47 11.08 16.44
CA MET A 354 5.05 9.98 15.58
C MET A 354 4.61 8.74 16.39
N THR A 355 5.18 8.53 17.58
CA THR A 355 4.72 7.48 18.52
C THR A 355 3.34 7.81 19.08
N TYR A 356 3.11 9.05 19.50
CA TYR A 356 1.78 9.52 19.92
C TYR A 356 0.73 9.36 18.81
N VAL A 357 1.06 9.78 17.59
CA VAL A 357 0.17 9.66 16.41
C VAL A 357 -0.13 8.19 16.12
N THR A 358 0.87 7.32 16.16
CA THR A 358 0.70 5.87 15.99
C THR A 358 -0.23 5.30 17.06
N TRP A 359 -0.08 5.72 18.31
CA TRP A 359 -0.93 5.28 19.41
C TRP A 359 -2.39 5.69 19.19
N LYS A 360 -2.63 6.96 18.82
CA LYS A 360 -3.99 7.45 18.55
C LYS A 360 -4.66 6.77 17.37
N LEU A 361 -3.92 6.55 16.28
CA LEU A 361 -4.46 5.96 15.05
C LEU A 361 -4.62 4.43 15.10
N SER A 362 -3.77 3.74 15.87
CA SER A 362 -3.83 2.27 15.99
C SER A 362 -4.92 1.78 16.93
N THR A 363 -5.37 2.63 17.86
CA THR A 363 -6.26 2.26 18.99
C THR A 363 -5.66 1.18 19.91
N PHE A 364 -4.35 0.95 19.84
CA PHE A 364 -3.65 -0.01 20.68
C PHE A 364 -3.50 0.52 22.11
N PRO A 365 -3.37 -0.36 23.11
CA PRO A 365 -2.96 0.05 24.44
C PRO A 365 -1.54 0.63 24.42
N ALA A 366 -1.28 1.63 25.26
CA ALA A 366 -0.03 2.41 25.19
C ALA A 366 1.24 1.56 25.36
N ASN A 367 1.17 0.44 26.08
CA ASN A 367 2.31 -0.48 26.24
C ASN A 367 2.74 -1.16 24.95
N GLN A 368 1.86 -1.28 23.95
CA GLN A 368 2.15 -1.91 22.67
C GLN A 368 2.66 -0.93 21.60
N VAL A 369 2.74 0.37 21.89
CA VAL A 369 3.22 1.38 20.94
C VAL A 369 4.43 2.08 21.54
N ILE A 370 5.60 1.80 20.98
CA ILE A 370 6.89 2.29 21.48
C ILE A 370 7.65 3.06 20.41
N GLY A 371 8.28 4.16 20.77
CA GLY A 371 9.24 4.84 19.92
C GLY A 371 10.67 4.41 20.22
N ILE A 372 11.57 4.45 19.25
CA ILE A 372 12.98 4.10 19.47
C ILE A 372 13.68 5.00 20.50
N GLY A 373 13.16 6.22 20.68
CA GLY A 373 13.60 7.22 21.66
C GLY A 373 15.11 7.34 21.78
N CYS A 374 15.58 7.35 23.02
CA CYS A 374 16.98 7.50 23.38
C CYS A 374 17.70 6.16 23.54
N ASN A 375 17.24 5.06 22.93
CA ASN A 375 17.84 3.73 23.10
C ASN A 375 19.28 3.69 22.56
N LEU A 376 19.48 4.17 21.32
CA LEU A 376 20.81 4.24 20.72
C LEU A 376 21.76 5.14 21.53
N ASP A 377 21.24 6.27 22.03
CA ASP A 377 22.02 7.20 22.84
C ASP A 377 22.41 6.60 24.19
N SER A 378 21.50 5.86 24.83
CA SER A 378 21.78 5.15 26.08
C SER A 378 22.83 4.06 25.90
N GLN A 379 22.71 3.22 24.85
CA GLN A 379 23.70 2.18 24.56
C GLN A 379 25.07 2.77 24.23
N ARG A 380 25.12 3.88 23.49
CA ARG A 380 26.37 4.61 23.22
C ARG A 380 26.96 5.17 24.51
N LEU A 381 26.14 5.77 25.38
CA LEU A 381 26.59 6.33 26.66
C LEU A 381 27.20 5.25 27.56
N GLN A 382 26.49 4.12 27.72
CA GLN A 382 26.97 2.96 28.46
C GLN A 382 28.28 2.43 27.87
N TYR A 383 28.36 2.27 26.54
CA TYR A 383 29.60 1.86 25.88
C TYR A 383 30.77 2.82 26.14
N ILE A 384 30.54 4.14 26.07
CA ILE A 384 31.56 5.15 26.33
C ILE A 384 32.08 5.01 27.76
N ILE A 385 31.20 4.90 28.75
CA ILE A 385 31.60 4.77 30.15
C ILE A 385 32.41 3.50 30.39
N THR A 386 31.91 2.35 29.92
CA THR A 386 32.53 1.05 30.17
C THR A 386 33.82 0.84 29.36
N ASN A 387 33.84 1.18 28.07
CA ASN A 387 34.92 0.79 27.17
C ASN A 387 35.91 1.92 26.87
N ILE A 388 35.45 3.17 26.78
CA ILE A 388 36.30 4.31 26.44
C ILE A 388 36.90 4.92 27.71
N LEU A 389 36.05 5.19 28.70
CA LEU A 389 36.48 5.77 29.98
C LEU A 389 36.98 4.69 30.95
N LYS A 390 36.71 3.41 30.68
CA LYS A 390 37.09 2.25 31.52
C LYS A 390 36.70 2.44 32.99
N ALA A 391 35.58 3.12 33.23
CA ALA A 391 35.10 3.39 34.58
C ALA A 391 34.41 2.14 35.14
N GLN A 392 34.73 1.79 36.38
CA GLN A 392 33.98 0.77 37.11
C GLN A 392 32.65 1.37 37.57
N THR A 393 31.57 1.01 36.89
CA THR A 393 30.21 1.29 37.34
C THR A 393 29.74 0.14 38.21
N SER A 394 29.51 0.40 39.51
CA SER A 394 28.95 -0.56 40.45
C SER A 394 27.49 -0.89 40.07
N ASP A 395 27.22 -1.89 39.24
CA ASP A 395 25.90 -2.45 38.83
C ASP A 395 24.77 -1.47 38.46
N LYS A 396 25.04 -0.17 38.40
CA LYS A 396 24.09 0.90 38.13
C LYS A 396 24.24 1.31 36.69
N GLU A 397 23.17 1.11 35.94
CA GLU A 397 23.09 1.51 34.55
C GLU A 397 22.72 2.98 34.43
N VAL A 398 23.40 3.68 33.52
CA VAL A 398 23.04 5.04 33.12
C VAL A 398 22.16 4.98 31.87
N TRP A 399 21.20 5.89 31.79
CA TRP A 399 20.25 6.01 30.69
C TRP A 399 20.19 7.44 30.20
N VAL A 400 20.01 7.62 28.90
CA VAL A 400 19.58 8.90 28.34
C VAL A 400 18.06 8.84 28.24
N ILE A 401 17.36 9.81 28.84
CA ILE A 401 15.89 9.91 28.87
C ILE A 401 15.41 11.24 28.29
N GLY A 402 14.09 11.38 28.14
CA GLY A 402 13.45 12.59 27.61
C GLY A 402 13.27 12.55 26.10
N GLU A 403 13.33 13.72 25.47
CA GLU A 403 13.17 13.91 24.03
C GLU A 403 14.44 13.51 23.28
N GLN A 404 14.29 12.85 22.14
CA GLN A 404 15.41 12.55 21.24
C GLN A 404 15.92 13.85 20.58
N GLY A 405 17.11 14.32 20.96
CA GLY A 405 17.65 15.56 20.40
C GLY A 405 19.00 15.97 21.00
N GLU A 406 19.30 17.27 20.94
CA GLU A 406 20.54 17.84 21.50
C GLU A 406 20.50 17.97 23.03
N ASP A 407 19.30 18.20 23.58
CA ASP A 407 19.04 18.35 25.01
C ASP A 407 18.83 17.02 25.75
N LYS A 408 19.77 16.11 25.53
CA LYS A 408 19.82 14.78 26.14
C LYS A 408 19.91 14.87 27.67
N VAL A 409 19.10 14.08 28.39
CA VAL A 409 19.06 14.06 29.85
C VAL A 409 19.62 12.73 30.38
N PRO A 410 20.84 12.69 30.92
CA PRO A 410 21.38 11.48 31.53
C PRO A 410 20.74 11.26 32.92
N THR A 411 20.45 10.00 33.25
CA THR A 411 19.92 9.60 34.55
C THR A 411 20.49 8.24 34.96
N TRP A 412 20.63 8.00 36.25
CA TRP A 412 21.15 6.73 36.79
C TRP A 412 20.02 5.90 37.40
N GLY A 413 20.07 4.59 37.17
CA GLY A 413 19.21 3.63 37.86
C GLY A 413 19.66 3.39 39.31
N GLY A 414 18.71 3.29 40.24
CA GLY A 414 18.94 2.97 41.66
C GLY A 414 19.42 4.15 42.52
N GLN A 415 19.45 3.99 43.85
CA GLN A 415 19.86 5.08 44.78
C GLN A 415 21.30 5.54 44.52
N ALA A 416 21.54 6.86 44.47
CA ALA A 416 22.85 7.43 44.16
C ALA A 416 23.88 7.15 45.27
N MET A 417 25.13 6.90 44.89
CA MET A 417 26.29 7.02 45.78
C MET A 417 27.27 7.97 45.10
N ASN A 418 27.67 9.02 45.83
CA ASN A 418 28.60 10.08 45.43
C ASN A 418 28.21 10.83 44.13
N HIS A 419 27.21 11.73 44.25
CA HIS A 419 26.66 12.55 43.16
C HIS A 419 27.73 13.31 42.34
N SER A 420 28.80 13.80 42.98
CA SER A 420 29.81 14.61 42.31
C SER A 420 30.61 13.83 41.26
N SER A 421 31.03 12.61 41.57
CA SER A 421 31.78 11.75 40.65
C SER A 421 30.91 11.21 39.51
N GLN A 422 29.66 10.85 39.80
CA GLN A 422 28.71 10.39 38.78
C GLN A 422 28.34 11.52 37.80
N ALA A 423 28.13 12.74 38.29
CA ALA A 423 27.86 13.90 37.45
C ALA A 423 29.05 14.23 36.54
N GLN A 424 30.28 14.21 37.05
CA GLN A 424 31.50 14.43 36.26
C GLN A 424 31.68 13.36 35.17
N LEU A 425 31.50 12.09 35.52
CA LEU A 425 31.56 10.98 34.56
C LEU A 425 30.50 11.11 33.47
N SER A 426 29.27 11.45 33.87
CA SER A 426 28.14 11.65 32.95
C SER A 426 28.42 12.80 31.99
N ASN A 427 28.88 13.95 32.50
CA ASN A 427 29.19 15.11 31.66
C ASN A 427 30.27 14.80 30.61
N ARG A 428 31.37 14.18 31.01
CA ARG A 428 32.45 13.78 30.09
C ARG A 428 31.97 12.78 29.04
N ALA A 429 31.15 11.80 29.44
CA ALA A 429 30.61 10.81 28.52
C ALA A 429 29.57 11.43 27.56
N MET A 430 28.78 12.40 28.03
CA MET A 430 27.81 13.15 27.23
C MET A 430 28.47 14.07 26.18
N GLU A 431 29.61 14.70 26.50
CA GLU A 431 30.40 15.45 25.52
C GLU A 431 30.86 14.55 24.36
N LEU A 432 31.37 13.35 24.68
CA LEU A 432 31.76 12.37 23.66
C LEU A 432 30.58 11.85 22.84
N LEU A 433 29.39 11.77 23.46
CA LEU A 433 28.17 11.35 22.79
C LEU A 433 27.67 12.39 21.79
N ARG A 434 27.73 13.69 22.13
CA ARG A 434 27.24 14.80 21.29
C ARG A 434 27.93 14.90 19.94
N VAL A 435 29.20 14.51 19.86
CA VAL A 435 30.00 14.57 18.60
C VAL A 435 29.57 13.49 17.59
N LYS A 436 28.80 12.47 17.99
CA LYS A 436 28.45 11.33 17.13
C LYS A 436 27.07 11.48 16.49
N GLY A 437 27.05 11.68 15.16
CA GLY A 437 25.81 11.61 14.37
C GLY A 437 25.10 10.24 14.47
N GLN A 438 23.81 10.22 14.11
CA GLN A 438 23.01 8.99 14.02
C GLN A 438 22.83 8.62 12.54
N ARG A 439 23.44 7.51 12.11
CA ARG A 439 23.34 6.97 10.75
C ARG A 439 22.33 5.83 10.71
N SER A 440 21.72 5.60 9.54
CA SER A 440 20.70 4.56 9.30
C SER A 440 21.12 3.17 9.83
N TRP A 441 22.37 2.76 9.62
CA TRP A 441 22.89 1.47 10.11
C TRP A 441 23.01 1.39 11.64
N SER A 442 23.37 2.48 12.33
CA SER A 442 23.42 2.49 13.80
C SER A 442 22.02 2.39 14.40
N VAL A 443 21.06 3.09 13.79
CA VAL A 443 19.65 3.02 14.22
C VAL A 443 19.08 1.64 13.92
N GLY A 444 19.36 1.05 12.75
CA GLY A 444 18.93 -0.31 12.39
C GLY A 444 19.41 -1.38 13.38
N LEU A 445 20.66 -1.31 13.84
CA LEU A 445 21.19 -2.19 14.89
C LEU A 445 20.46 -2.01 16.23
N SER A 446 20.20 -0.76 16.62
CA SER A 446 19.42 -0.42 17.83
C SER A 446 17.99 -0.96 17.75
N VAL A 447 17.32 -0.80 16.60
CA VAL A 447 15.97 -1.34 16.36
C VAL A 447 15.98 -2.87 16.44
N ALA A 448 16.94 -3.54 15.81
CA ALA A 448 17.04 -5.00 15.88
C ALA A 448 17.24 -5.50 17.32
N ASP A 449 17.93 -4.74 18.19
CA ASP A 449 18.05 -5.05 19.61
C ASP A 449 16.72 -4.91 20.37
N LEU A 450 15.90 -3.90 20.06
CA LEU A 450 14.55 -3.74 20.62
C LEU A 450 13.63 -4.91 20.19
N VAL A 451 13.64 -5.23 18.90
CA VAL A 451 12.85 -6.31 18.30
C VAL A 451 13.20 -7.66 18.93
N ASP A 452 14.49 -7.93 19.13
CA ASP A 452 15.01 -9.13 19.79
C ASP A 452 14.48 -9.25 21.24
N SER A 453 14.45 -8.14 21.99
CA SER A 453 13.88 -8.13 23.35
C SER A 453 12.38 -8.41 23.38
N VAL A 454 11.62 -7.87 22.43
CA VAL A 454 10.16 -8.10 22.32
C VAL A 454 9.86 -9.53 21.91
N ILE A 455 10.46 -10.01 20.81
CA ILE A 455 10.20 -11.33 20.22
C ILE A 455 10.62 -12.46 21.16
N ASN A 456 11.80 -12.34 21.78
CA ASN A 456 12.36 -13.37 22.67
C ASN A 456 12.01 -13.15 24.15
N ASN A 457 11.09 -12.22 24.44
CA ASN A 457 10.64 -11.91 25.79
C ASN A 457 11.78 -11.67 26.79
N LYS A 458 12.84 -10.97 26.38
CA LYS A 458 14.08 -10.88 27.17
C LYS A 458 13.93 -10.17 28.51
N LYS A 459 12.89 -9.35 28.66
CA LYS A 459 12.72 -8.45 29.82
C LYS A 459 13.96 -7.58 30.05
N LYS A 460 14.60 -7.18 28.95
CA LYS A 460 15.75 -6.28 28.96
C LYS A 460 15.25 -4.84 29.10
N VAL A 461 16.02 -4.01 29.78
CA VAL A 461 15.75 -2.58 29.94
C VAL A 461 16.23 -1.81 28.71
N HIS A 462 15.37 -0.94 28.19
CA HIS A 462 15.66 -0.05 27.08
C HIS A 462 15.10 1.34 27.36
N SER A 463 15.85 2.39 27.03
CA SER A 463 15.27 3.75 27.03
C SER A 463 14.50 3.95 25.73
N VAL A 464 13.17 3.89 25.80
CA VAL A 464 12.27 3.99 24.63
C VAL A 464 11.18 5.02 24.88
N SER A 465 10.66 5.64 23.81
CA SER A 465 9.56 6.60 23.92
C SER A 465 8.29 5.86 24.30
N THR A 466 7.73 6.22 25.46
CA THR A 466 6.49 5.65 26.04
C THR A 466 5.62 6.78 26.58
N LEU A 467 4.36 6.50 26.89
CA LEU A 467 3.44 7.49 27.49
C LEU A 467 3.92 7.87 28.90
N VAL A 468 4.26 9.14 29.11
CA VAL A 468 4.82 9.63 30.39
C VAL A 468 3.82 10.38 31.26
N LYS A 469 2.54 10.38 30.91
CA LYS A 469 1.48 10.97 31.73
C LYS A 469 1.48 10.32 33.12
N GLY A 470 1.58 11.14 34.17
CA GLY A 470 1.70 10.69 35.56
C GLY A 470 3.13 10.50 36.06
N TYR A 471 4.15 10.68 35.20
CA TYR A 471 5.56 10.66 35.56
C TYR A 471 6.13 12.08 35.56
N TYR A 472 7.06 12.38 36.48
CA TYR A 472 7.72 13.69 36.58
C TYR A 472 6.75 14.89 36.63
N ASP A 473 5.57 14.68 37.22
CA ASP A 473 4.48 15.66 37.34
C ASP A 473 3.95 16.17 35.98
N ILE A 474 4.10 15.36 34.93
CA ILE A 474 3.58 15.62 33.58
C ILE A 474 2.14 15.09 33.49
N ASN A 475 1.19 15.96 33.14
CA ASN A 475 -0.24 15.63 33.06
C ASN A 475 -0.76 15.48 31.63
N SER A 476 0.01 15.91 30.64
CA SER A 476 -0.32 15.81 29.21
C SER A 476 -0.02 14.42 28.65
N GLU A 477 -0.74 14.05 27.59
CA GLU A 477 -0.53 12.78 26.86
C GLU A 477 0.63 12.90 25.88
N VAL A 478 1.85 12.95 26.42
CA VAL A 478 3.07 13.02 25.64
C VAL A 478 3.88 11.75 25.77
N PHE A 479 4.65 11.45 24.72
CA PHE A 479 5.60 10.35 24.71
C PHE A 479 7.00 10.91 24.88
N LEU A 480 7.77 10.34 25.81
CA LEU A 480 9.18 10.67 26.04
C LEU A 480 9.94 9.38 26.34
N SER A 481 11.25 9.39 26.11
CA SER A 481 12.10 8.23 26.37
C SER A 481 12.27 7.99 27.87
N LEU A 482 11.88 6.82 28.36
CA LEU A 482 12.13 6.36 29.74
C LEU A 482 12.68 4.92 29.73
N PRO A 483 13.47 4.52 30.76
CA PRO A 483 13.94 3.15 30.87
C PRO A 483 12.77 2.20 31.13
N CYS A 484 12.48 1.35 30.16
CA CYS A 484 11.36 0.42 30.16
C CYS A 484 11.85 -1.02 30.04
N ILE A 485 11.23 -1.93 30.78
CA ILE A 485 11.39 -3.38 30.57
C ILE A 485 10.56 -3.77 29.35
N LEU A 486 11.20 -4.35 28.34
CA LEU A 486 10.53 -4.80 27.11
C LEU A 486 10.36 -6.31 27.07
N GLY A 487 9.16 -6.75 26.70
CA GLY A 487 8.80 -8.15 26.48
C GLY A 487 7.78 -8.32 25.36
N THR A 488 7.16 -9.49 25.32
CA THR A 488 6.23 -9.89 24.23
C THR A 488 5.03 -8.97 24.05
N SER A 489 4.60 -8.28 25.11
CA SER A 489 3.48 -7.30 25.07
C SER A 489 3.95 -5.84 24.99
N GLY A 490 5.20 -5.61 24.58
CA GLY A 490 5.82 -4.28 24.54
C GLY A 490 6.37 -3.87 25.91
N VAL A 491 6.02 -2.67 26.39
CA VAL A 491 6.46 -2.16 27.70
C VAL A 491 5.74 -2.90 28.82
N SER A 492 6.47 -3.68 29.62
CA SER A 492 5.89 -4.32 30.81
C SER A 492 5.96 -3.43 32.05
N GLU A 493 7.03 -2.64 32.18
CA GLU A 493 7.27 -1.80 33.36
C GLU A 493 8.16 -0.60 32.98
N ILE A 494 7.90 0.55 33.58
CA ILE A 494 8.77 1.73 33.51
C ILE A 494 9.60 1.79 34.80
N ILE A 495 10.92 1.73 34.65
CA ILE A 495 11.85 1.77 35.78
C ILE A 495 11.89 3.18 36.34
N LYS A 496 11.63 3.30 37.65
CA LYS A 496 11.80 4.56 38.36
C LYS A 496 13.29 4.87 38.47
N THR A 497 13.70 6.02 37.96
CA THR A 497 15.07 6.52 38.13
C THR A 497 15.29 6.93 39.59
N ALA A 498 16.56 7.07 39.99
CA ALA A 498 16.90 7.68 41.28
C ALA A 498 16.19 9.04 41.46
N GLU A 499 16.03 9.46 42.72
CA GLU A 499 15.42 10.70 43.23
C GLU A 499 15.17 11.80 42.20
N LYS A 500 13.99 12.46 42.28
CA LYS A 500 13.59 13.62 41.47
C LYS A 500 14.66 14.72 41.54
N GLU A 501 15.69 14.60 40.72
CA GLU A 501 16.64 15.67 40.49
C GLU A 501 15.83 16.79 39.82
N ILE A 502 15.71 17.92 40.52
CA ILE A 502 14.84 19.03 40.12
C ILE A 502 15.15 19.42 38.67
N THR A 503 16.44 19.52 38.34
CA THR A 503 16.93 19.83 37.00
C THR A 503 16.48 18.84 35.93
N VAL A 504 16.45 17.54 36.23
CA VAL A 504 15.98 16.50 35.28
C VAL A 504 14.48 16.63 35.08
N THR A 505 13.74 16.84 36.17
CA THR A 505 12.28 17.00 36.14
C THR A 505 11.87 18.22 35.32
N GLU A 506 12.52 19.38 35.54
CA GLU A 506 12.28 20.61 34.79
C GLU A 506 12.55 20.45 33.28
N LYS A 507 13.64 19.77 32.91
CA LYS A 507 13.94 19.49 31.49
C LYS A 507 12.90 18.61 30.83
N LEU A 508 12.47 17.54 31.51
CA LEU A 508 11.43 16.65 31.01
C LEU A 508 10.08 17.39 30.87
N GLN A 509 9.74 18.25 31.82
CA GLN A 509 8.53 19.08 31.76
C GLN A 509 8.58 20.11 30.63
N SER A 510 9.75 20.69 30.39
CA SER A 510 9.98 21.62 29.27
C SER A 510 9.78 20.91 27.92
N SER A 511 10.44 19.77 27.71
CA SER A 511 10.24 18.95 26.50
C SER A 511 8.78 18.50 26.35
N ALA A 512 8.15 18.04 27.43
CA ALA A 512 6.74 17.66 27.43
C ALA A 512 5.83 18.82 27.01
N SER A 513 6.09 20.03 27.49
CA SER A 513 5.32 21.23 27.15
C SER A 513 5.50 21.62 25.68
N SER A 514 6.73 21.59 25.18
CA SER A 514 7.06 21.86 23.76
C SER A 514 6.37 20.86 22.82
N ILE A 515 6.54 19.56 23.09
CA ILE A 515 5.92 18.49 22.31
C ILE A 515 4.40 18.61 22.34
N HIS A 516 3.82 18.85 23.53
CA HIS A 516 2.37 19.00 23.64
C HIS A 516 1.84 20.21 22.86
N GLY A 517 2.56 21.34 22.91
CA GLY A 517 2.21 22.52 22.12
C GLY A 517 2.24 22.26 20.61
N LEU A 518 3.19 21.44 20.13
CA LEU A 518 3.24 21.02 18.73
C LEU A 518 2.12 20.03 18.38
N GLN A 519 1.84 19.05 19.26
CA GLN A 519 0.76 18.08 19.08
C GLN A 519 -0.61 18.74 18.90
N GLN A 520 -0.90 19.81 19.66
CA GLN A 520 -2.18 20.53 19.58
C GLN A 520 -2.41 21.23 18.24
N GLN A 521 -1.35 21.50 17.48
CA GLN A 521 -1.42 22.15 16.17
C GLN A 521 -1.60 21.14 15.03
N LEU A 522 -1.35 19.86 15.29
CA LEU A 522 -1.46 18.80 14.29
C LEU A 522 -2.92 18.39 14.11
N LYS A 523 -3.29 18.18 12.84
CA LYS A 523 -4.54 17.53 12.48
C LYS A 523 -4.28 16.03 12.53
N LEU A 524 -4.84 15.32 13.50
CA LEU A 524 -4.77 13.85 13.59
C LEU A 524 -5.84 13.19 12.75
#